data_AF-A0A0Q4G743-F1
#
_entry.id   AF-A0A0Q4G743-F1
#
_cell.length_a   1.000
_cell.length_b   1.000
_cell.length_c   1.000
_cell.angle_alpha   90.00
_cell.angle_beta   90.00
_cell.angle_gamma   90.00
#
_symmetry.space_group_name_H-M   'P 1'
#
loop_
_entity.id
_entity.type
_entity.pdbx_description
1 polymer ?
#
loop_
_entity_poly.entity_id
_entity_poly.type
_entity_poly.pdbx_seq_one_letter_code
_entity_poly.pdbx_strand_id
1 'polypeptide(L)'
;MLTADIAALYLRITPADFVDTQRQRRPEGRTHSGRADKGGKAAPAQNTFRLGTLREQEKKQPAPTGLEAATKSGLLGWASAKLPFFAELEPRVKRGRRVLIGNAWDTTNPEREAWIGALVKGRIRVTWITSSEAAASLWSDAATHRAFAARGLALLGTEIQVIEASVVASERLAADTPSAAGPAEA
;
A
#
# COMPACT_ATOMS: atom_id res chain seq x y z
N MET A 1 -9.60 -22.25 0.77
CA MET A 1 -9.24 -21.62 2.06
C MET A 1 -8.03 -20.74 1.84
N LEU A 2 -7.98 -19.56 2.44
CA LEU A 2 -6.94 -18.56 2.18
C LEU A 2 -5.83 -18.62 3.23
N THR A 3 -4.59 -18.38 2.82
CA THR A 3 -3.46 -18.18 3.73
C THR A 3 -3.58 -16.84 4.45
N ALA A 4 -2.84 -16.68 5.56
CA ALA A 4 -2.80 -15.43 6.33
C ALA A 4 -2.39 -14.23 5.47
N ASP A 5 -1.47 -14.41 4.51
CA ASP A 5 -1.04 -13.33 3.61
C ASP A 5 -2.16 -12.85 2.69
N ILE A 6 -3.00 -13.78 2.18
CA ILE A 6 -4.12 -13.42 1.31
C ILE A 6 -5.27 -12.83 2.15
N ALA A 7 -5.43 -13.26 3.39
CA ALA A 7 -6.38 -12.65 4.32
C ALA A 7 -5.96 -11.22 4.72
N ALA A 8 -4.68 -11.00 5.01
CA ALA A 8 -4.11 -9.69 5.28
C ALA A 8 -4.25 -8.75 4.06
N LEU A 9 -3.99 -9.27 2.85
CA LEU A 9 -4.23 -8.56 1.60
C LEU A 9 -5.69 -8.15 1.44
N TYR A 10 -6.62 -9.04 1.81
CA TYR A 10 -8.05 -8.76 1.76
C TYR A 10 -8.43 -7.60 2.69
N LEU A 11 -7.86 -7.60 3.88
CA LEU A 11 -8.14 -6.64 4.94
C LEU A 11 -7.27 -5.38 4.89
N ARG A 12 -6.37 -5.27 3.90
CA ARG A 12 -5.50 -4.10 3.66
C ARG A 12 -4.57 -3.78 4.83
N ILE A 13 -4.12 -4.81 5.53
CA ILE A 13 -3.15 -4.69 6.61
C ILE A 13 -1.92 -5.51 6.28
N THR A 14 -0.79 -5.22 6.93
CA THR A 14 0.39 -6.04 6.72
C THR A 14 0.14 -7.46 7.27
N PRO A 15 0.82 -8.49 6.77
CA PRO A 15 0.74 -9.81 7.36
C PRO A 15 1.05 -9.82 8.87
N ALA A 16 1.96 -8.94 9.33
CA ALA A 16 2.28 -8.78 10.74
C ALA A 16 1.08 -8.24 11.53
N ASP A 17 0.48 -7.13 11.08
CA ASP A 17 -0.71 -6.55 11.70
C ASP A 17 -1.89 -7.54 11.70
N PHE A 18 -2.02 -8.34 10.64
CA PHE A 18 -3.02 -9.39 10.59
C PHE A 18 -2.80 -10.45 11.67
N VAL A 19 -1.56 -10.91 11.86
CA VAL A 19 -1.23 -11.83 12.95
C VAL A 19 -1.55 -11.20 14.32
N ASP A 20 -1.28 -9.92 14.51
CA ASP A 20 -1.57 -9.22 15.77
C ASP A 20 -3.07 -9.04 16.02
N THR A 21 -3.85 -8.71 14.98
CA THR A 21 -5.33 -8.69 15.08
C THR A 21 -5.91 -10.07 15.39
N GLN A 22 -5.28 -11.16 14.91
CA GLN A 22 -5.68 -12.52 15.31
C GLN A 22 -5.34 -12.80 16.78
N ARG A 23 -4.20 -12.32 17.29
CA ARG A 23 -3.81 -12.46 18.70
C ARG A 23 -4.79 -11.73 19.61
N GLN A 24 -5.18 -10.51 19.27
CA GLN A 24 -6.16 -9.74 20.03
C GLN A 24 -7.58 -10.34 19.99
N ARG A 25 -7.92 -11.06 18.92
CA ARG A 25 -9.20 -11.78 18.79
C ARG A 25 -9.22 -13.14 19.47
N ARG A 26 -8.05 -13.72 19.76
CA ARG A 26 -7.94 -14.84 20.69
C ARG A 26 -8.17 -14.24 22.07
N PRO A 27 -9.27 -14.58 22.76
CA PRO A 27 -9.41 -14.14 24.14
C PRO A 27 -8.28 -14.79 24.92
N GLU A 28 -7.34 -13.98 25.41
CA GLU A 28 -6.48 -14.39 26.51
C GLU A 28 -7.41 -14.80 27.65
N GLY A 29 -7.41 -16.08 28.00
CA GLY A 29 -8.25 -16.61 29.08
C GLY A 29 -9.58 -17.24 28.66
N ARG A 30 -9.54 -18.29 27.83
CA ARG A 30 -10.43 -19.44 28.05
C ARG A 30 -9.60 -20.66 28.39
N THR A 31 -9.13 -20.71 29.64
CA THR A 31 -8.87 -21.95 30.36
C THR A 31 -10.19 -22.71 30.48
N HIS A 32 -10.51 -23.55 29.50
CA HIS A 32 -11.41 -24.66 29.75
C HIS A 32 -10.62 -25.73 30.52
N SER A 33 -10.88 -25.85 31.82
CA SER A 33 -10.50 -27.02 32.61
C SER A 33 -11.28 -28.22 32.09
N GLY A 34 -10.59 -29.17 31.43
CA GLY A 34 -11.26 -30.37 30.97
C GLY A 34 -10.38 -31.34 30.19
N ARG A 35 -9.60 -32.12 30.94
CA ARG A 35 -9.10 -33.48 30.61
C ARG A 35 -8.01 -33.60 29.54
N ALA A 36 -6.85 -34.06 30.00
CA ALA A 36 -5.72 -34.48 29.19
C ALA A 36 -6.06 -35.72 28.35
N ASP A 37 -5.62 -35.75 27.10
CA ASP A 37 -5.22 -37.00 26.46
C ASP A 37 -4.06 -36.81 25.48
N LYS A 38 -3.18 -37.82 25.48
CA LYS A 38 -1.89 -37.88 24.78
C LYS A 38 -2.09 -37.98 23.27
N GLY A 39 -1.27 -37.28 22.48
CA GLY A 39 -1.02 -37.66 21.09
C GLY A 39 -0.64 -36.53 20.14
N GLY A 40 0.63 -36.51 19.72
CA GLY A 40 1.09 -35.88 18.48
C GLY A 40 1.19 -34.36 18.49
N LYS A 41 2.43 -33.84 18.33
CA LYS A 41 2.65 -32.46 17.87
C LYS A 41 2.09 -32.31 16.45
N ALA A 42 0.79 -32.03 16.34
CA ALA A 42 0.24 -31.48 15.11
C ALA A 42 0.84 -30.07 14.96
N ALA A 43 1.57 -29.85 13.87
CA ALA A 43 1.97 -28.52 13.46
C ALA A 43 0.76 -27.58 13.51
N PRO A 44 0.91 -26.30 13.94
CA PRO A 44 -0.23 -25.42 14.12
C PRO A 44 -1.05 -25.38 12.84
N ALA A 45 -2.35 -25.66 12.97
CA ALA A 45 -3.29 -25.67 11.86
C ALA A 45 -3.05 -24.43 11.01
N GLN A 46 -2.72 -24.63 9.73
CA GLN A 46 -2.58 -23.52 8.79
C GLN A 46 -3.83 -22.66 8.92
N ASN A 47 -3.66 -21.44 9.45
CA ASN A 47 -4.75 -20.49 9.67
C ASN A 47 -5.42 -20.23 8.32
N THR A 48 -6.50 -20.93 8.08
CA THR A 48 -7.16 -21.03 6.79
C THR A 48 -8.46 -20.25 6.86
N PHE A 49 -8.50 -19.11 6.18
CA PHE A 49 -9.62 -18.17 6.31
C PHE A 49 -10.68 -18.41 5.23
N ARG A 50 -11.95 -18.23 5.60
CA ARG A 50 -13.08 -18.27 4.66
C ARG A 50 -13.22 -16.92 3.97
N LEU A 51 -13.37 -16.95 2.65
CA LEU A 51 -13.53 -15.74 1.83
C LEU A 51 -14.76 -14.92 2.22
N GLY A 52 -15.88 -15.58 2.51
CA GLY A 52 -17.12 -14.92 2.92
C GLY A 52 -16.96 -14.08 4.19
N THR A 53 -16.27 -14.61 5.20
CA THR A 53 -16.02 -13.87 6.45
C THR A 53 -15.09 -12.67 6.26
N LEU A 54 -14.13 -12.75 5.32
CA LEU A 54 -13.25 -11.61 5.01
C LEU A 54 -14.01 -10.50 4.26
N ARG A 55 -14.90 -10.87 3.33
CA ARG A 55 -15.77 -9.90 2.63
C ARG A 55 -16.68 -9.15 3.60
N GLU A 56 -17.23 -9.84 4.60
CA GLU A 56 -18.04 -9.19 5.63
C GLU A 56 -17.23 -8.25 6.51
N GLN A 57 -15.98 -8.63 6.84
CA GLN A 57 -15.08 -7.79 7.64
C GLN A 57 -14.65 -6.55 6.87
N GLU A 58 -14.31 -6.69 5.59
CA GLU A 58 -14.00 -5.57 4.69
C GLU A 58 -15.18 -4.59 4.58
N LYS A 59 -16.42 -5.09 4.48
CA LYS A 59 -17.61 -4.22 4.47
C LYS A 59 -17.82 -3.45 5.78
N LYS A 60 -17.49 -4.05 6.92
CA LYS A 60 -17.64 -3.44 8.25
C LYS A 60 -16.57 -2.39 8.53
N GLN A 61 -15.42 -2.47 7.85
CA GLN A 61 -14.33 -1.52 7.96
C GLN A 61 -13.84 -1.12 6.57
N PRO A 62 -14.53 -0.17 5.90
CA PRO A 62 -14.01 0.44 4.69
C PRO A 62 -12.81 1.31 5.07
N ALA A 63 -11.64 0.69 5.22
CA ALA A 63 -10.40 1.43 5.41
C ALA A 63 -10.13 2.25 4.14
N PRO A 64 -9.65 3.50 4.25
CA PRO A 64 -9.19 4.25 3.08
C PRO A 64 -8.22 3.38 2.28
N THR A 65 -8.28 3.45 0.95
CA THR A 65 -7.30 2.71 0.15
C THR A 65 -5.91 3.22 0.55
N GLY A 66 -4.96 2.32 0.84
CA GLY A 66 -3.65 2.71 1.38
C GLY A 66 -2.96 3.81 0.55
N LEU A 67 -3.22 3.84 -0.76
CA LEU A 67 -2.74 4.89 -1.66
C LEU A 67 -3.42 6.25 -1.45
N GLU A 68 -4.73 6.31 -1.18
CA GLU A 68 -5.42 7.57 -0.91
C GLU A 68 -4.89 8.25 0.35
N ALA A 69 -4.71 7.47 1.43
CA ALA A 69 -4.11 7.98 2.66
C ALA A 69 -2.69 8.50 2.39
N ALA A 70 -1.89 7.76 1.64
CA ALA A 70 -0.54 8.17 1.25
C ALA A 70 -0.53 9.45 0.41
N THR A 71 -1.47 9.59 -0.53
CA THR A 71 -1.58 10.76 -1.42
C THR A 71 -1.96 12.03 -0.62
N LYS A 72 -2.80 11.90 0.41
CA LYS A 72 -3.15 13.02 1.30
C LYS A 72 -1.96 13.54 2.11
N SER A 73 -0.95 12.71 2.34
CA SER A 73 0.29 13.08 3.02
C SER A 73 1.34 13.71 2.08
N GLY A 74 0.96 14.09 0.87
CA GLY A 74 1.83 14.74 -0.11
C GLY A 74 2.77 13.78 -0.83
N LEU A 75 3.72 14.35 -1.58
CA LEU A 75 4.63 13.59 -2.45
C LEU A 75 5.48 12.56 -1.67
N LEU A 76 5.99 12.94 -0.50
CA LEU A 76 6.79 12.06 0.34
C LEU A 76 5.98 10.87 0.86
N GLY A 77 4.74 11.12 1.29
CA GLY A 77 3.82 10.08 1.73
C GLY A 77 3.49 9.11 0.61
N TRP A 78 3.18 9.63 -0.58
CA TRP A 78 2.95 8.81 -1.77
C TRP A 78 4.19 7.97 -2.10
N ALA A 79 5.36 8.58 -2.23
CA ALA A 79 6.59 7.92 -2.68
C ALA A 79 7.07 6.80 -1.76
N SER A 80 6.85 6.94 -0.44
CA SER A 80 7.30 6.00 0.60
C SER A 80 6.25 4.93 0.96
N ALA A 81 4.99 5.12 0.58
CA ALA A 81 3.93 4.18 0.94
C ALA A 81 4.20 2.79 0.35
N LYS A 82 4.34 1.81 1.24
CA LYS A 82 4.53 0.40 0.87
C LYS A 82 3.17 -0.25 0.62
N LEU A 83 2.92 -0.62 -0.64
CA LEU A 83 1.62 -1.09 -1.10
C LEU A 83 1.73 -2.49 -1.73
N PRO A 84 0.69 -3.32 -1.63
CA PRO A 84 0.65 -4.62 -2.28
C PRO A 84 0.23 -4.52 -3.76
N PHE A 85 0.97 -5.18 -4.64
CA PHE A 85 0.65 -5.29 -6.06
C PHE A 85 0.59 -6.75 -6.50
N PHE A 86 -0.30 -7.06 -7.43
CA PHE A 86 -0.28 -8.33 -8.14
C PHE A 86 0.85 -8.29 -9.18
N ALA A 87 1.60 -9.38 -9.28
CA ALA A 87 2.73 -9.48 -10.20
C ALA A 87 2.82 -10.86 -10.84
N GLU A 88 3.38 -10.91 -12.05
CA GLU A 88 3.69 -12.16 -12.72
C GLU A 88 4.66 -13.02 -11.89
N LEU A 89 4.47 -14.34 -11.92
CA LEU A 89 5.49 -15.29 -11.50
C LEU A 89 6.68 -15.14 -12.45
N GLU A 90 7.90 -15.13 -11.91
CA GLU A 90 9.14 -14.75 -12.61
C GLU A 90 9.10 -14.97 -14.13
N PRO A 91 9.02 -13.89 -14.92
CA PRO A 91 9.12 -14.03 -16.36
C PRO A 91 10.58 -14.40 -16.66
N ARG A 92 10.86 -15.70 -16.89
CA ARG A 92 12.18 -16.21 -17.33
C ARG A 92 12.75 -15.43 -18.53
N VAL A 93 11.86 -14.82 -19.33
CA VAL A 93 12.19 -14.02 -20.52
C VAL A 93 12.64 -12.59 -20.17
N LYS A 94 12.33 -12.05 -18.98
CA LYS A 94 12.56 -10.63 -18.61
C LYS A 94 13.60 -10.43 -17.48
N ARG A 95 14.64 -11.26 -17.42
CA ARG A 95 15.84 -11.11 -16.54
C ARG A 95 15.54 -10.51 -15.14
N GLY A 96 14.71 -11.18 -14.35
CA GLY A 96 14.48 -10.79 -12.95
C GLY A 96 13.70 -9.49 -12.73
N ARG A 97 13.21 -8.82 -13.77
CA ARG A 97 12.33 -7.64 -13.61
C ARG A 97 10.92 -8.08 -13.20
N ARG A 98 10.40 -7.47 -12.13
CA ARG A 98 9.02 -7.68 -11.68
C ARG A 98 8.07 -7.00 -12.67
N VAL A 99 7.10 -7.74 -13.19
CA VAL A 99 6.03 -7.21 -14.04
C VAL A 99 4.77 -7.16 -13.20
N LEU A 100 4.27 -5.95 -12.95
CA LEU A 100 3.07 -5.70 -12.18
C LEU A 100 1.84 -5.91 -13.07
N ILE A 101 0.89 -6.67 -12.57
CA ILE A 101 -0.38 -6.96 -13.25
C ILE A 101 -1.41 -5.91 -12.88
N GLY A 102 -1.44 -5.51 -11.60
CA GLY A 102 -2.40 -4.53 -11.13
C GLY A 102 -2.30 -4.26 -9.63
N ASN A 103 -3.17 -3.36 -9.19
CA ASN A 103 -3.23 -2.86 -7.82
C ASN A 103 -3.94 -3.89 -6.94
N ALA A 104 -3.29 -4.40 -5.87
CA ALA A 104 -3.94 -5.32 -4.96
C ALA A 104 -4.62 -4.60 -3.76
N TRP A 105 -4.28 -3.33 -3.57
CA TRP A 105 -4.84 -2.43 -2.56
C TRP A 105 -6.16 -1.75 -2.99
N ASP A 106 -6.50 -1.77 -4.28
CA ASP A 106 -7.71 -1.13 -4.81
C ASP A 106 -8.86 -2.12 -4.89
N THR A 107 -9.89 -1.89 -4.09
CA THR A 107 -11.03 -2.80 -3.95
C THR A 107 -12.21 -2.41 -4.82
N THR A 108 -12.12 -1.26 -5.46
CA THR A 108 -13.05 -0.84 -6.51
C THR A 108 -12.69 -1.47 -7.84
N ASN A 109 -11.48 -2.04 -7.96
CA ASN A 109 -11.05 -2.72 -9.17
C ASN A 109 -11.90 -3.99 -9.41
N PRO A 110 -12.68 -4.06 -10.50
CA PRO A 110 -13.56 -5.20 -10.79
C PRO A 110 -12.79 -6.51 -11.04
N GLU A 111 -11.51 -6.43 -11.44
CA GLU A 111 -10.68 -7.58 -11.74
C GLU A 111 -10.01 -8.18 -10.49
N ARG A 112 -10.07 -7.48 -9.34
CA ARG A 112 -9.39 -7.89 -8.10
C ARG A 112 -9.74 -9.32 -7.68
N GLU A 113 -11.01 -9.67 -7.72
CA GLU A 113 -11.48 -11.01 -7.33
C GLU A 113 -10.91 -12.10 -8.25
N ALA A 114 -10.79 -11.82 -9.55
CA ALA A 114 -10.20 -12.74 -10.52
C ALA A 114 -8.70 -12.94 -10.23
N TRP A 115 -7.98 -11.85 -9.92
CA TRP A 115 -6.56 -11.92 -9.55
C TRP A 115 -6.34 -12.64 -8.22
N ILE A 116 -7.20 -12.44 -7.21
CA ILE A 116 -7.12 -13.23 -5.98
C ILE A 116 -7.34 -14.72 -6.27
N GLY A 117 -8.28 -15.06 -7.16
CA GLY A 117 -8.45 -16.43 -7.63
C GLY A 117 -7.19 -16.99 -8.32
N ALA A 118 -6.50 -16.19 -9.12
CA ALA A 118 -5.24 -16.57 -9.76
C ALA A 118 -4.09 -16.71 -8.74
N LEU A 119 -4.05 -15.87 -7.72
CA LEU A 119 -3.09 -15.92 -6.62
C LEU A 119 -3.24 -17.21 -5.80
N VAL A 120 -4.48 -17.56 -5.43
CA VAL A 120 -4.79 -18.80 -4.71
C VAL A 120 -4.40 -20.04 -5.51
N LYS A 121 -4.54 -19.98 -6.83
CA LYS A 121 -4.10 -21.05 -7.75
C LYS A 121 -2.60 -21.05 -8.01
N GLY A 122 -1.83 -20.14 -7.39
CA GLY A 122 -0.38 -20.03 -7.58
C GLY A 122 0.02 -19.70 -9.01
N ARG A 123 -0.78 -18.89 -9.73
CA ARG A 123 -0.50 -18.43 -11.10
C ARG A 123 0.15 -17.05 -11.17
N ILE A 124 -0.02 -16.28 -10.12
CA ILE A 124 0.57 -14.95 -9.92
C ILE A 124 1.12 -14.88 -8.49
N ARG A 125 1.84 -13.81 -8.17
CA ARG A 125 2.31 -13.51 -6.82
C ARG A 125 1.88 -12.12 -6.38
N VAL A 126 2.01 -11.86 -5.09
CA VAL A 126 1.91 -10.51 -4.52
C VAL A 126 3.30 -10.01 -4.20
N THR A 127 3.54 -8.73 -4.47
CA THR A 127 4.76 -8.04 -4.07
C THR A 127 4.41 -6.78 -3.28
N TRP A 128 5.18 -6.53 -2.23
CA TRP A 128 5.04 -5.32 -1.41
C TRP A 128 6.22 -4.41 -1.70
N ILE A 129 5.93 -3.30 -2.38
CA ILE A 129 6.94 -2.33 -2.83
C ILE A 129 6.41 -0.92 -2.57
N THR A 130 7.29 0.06 -2.58
CA THR A 130 6.86 1.45 -2.44
C THR A 130 6.13 1.93 -3.69
N SER A 131 5.30 2.97 -3.58
CA SER A 131 4.65 3.56 -4.76
C SER A 131 5.67 4.08 -5.78
N SER A 132 6.80 4.61 -5.32
CA SER A 132 7.89 5.07 -6.19
C SER A 132 8.54 3.90 -6.94
N GLU A 133 8.83 2.79 -6.28
CA GLU A 133 9.32 1.56 -6.91
C GLU A 133 8.30 1.01 -7.92
N ALA A 134 7.01 1.03 -7.58
CA ALA A 134 5.93 0.58 -8.47
C ALA A 134 5.81 1.47 -9.72
N ALA A 135 5.97 2.79 -9.57
CA ALA A 135 5.93 3.72 -10.69
C ALA A 135 7.11 3.51 -11.66
N ALA A 136 8.26 3.10 -11.15
CA ALA A 136 9.46 2.77 -11.94
C ALA A 136 9.49 1.31 -12.46
N SER A 137 8.52 0.47 -12.06
CA SER A 137 8.45 -0.93 -12.45
C SER A 137 7.82 -1.13 -13.84
N LEU A 138 7.97 -2.34 -14.39
CA LEU A 138 7.25 -2.75 -15.59
C LEU A 138 5.82 -3.15 -15.22
N TRP A 139 4.87 -2.81 -16.08
CA TRP A 139 3.47 -3.20 -15.95
C TRP A 139 3.02 -4.02 -17.15
N SER A 140 2.12 -4.98 -16.93
CA SER A 140 1.52 -5.78 -18.00
C SER A 140 0.53 -4.96 -18.83
N ASP A 141 -0.09 -3.94 -18.23
CA ASP A 141 -0.97 -2.99 -18.89
C ASP A 141 -0.47 -1.54 -18.69
N ALA A 142 -0.26 -0.85 -19.80
CA ALA A 142 0.20 0.53 -19.82
C ALA A 142 -0.88 1.52 -19.37
N ALA A 143 -2.17 1.22 -19.57
CA ALA A 143 -3.24 2.11 -19.13
C ALA A 143 -3.30 2.17 -17.59
N THR A 144 -3.26 1.00 -16.94
CA THR A 144 -3.18 0.89 -15.48
C THR A 144 -1.94 1.57 -14.92
N HIS A 145 -0.77 1.37 -15.56
CA HIS A 145 0.47 2.06 -15.15
C HIS A 145 0.33 3.58 -15.21
N ARG A 146 -0.19 4.11 -16.33
CA ARG A 146 -0.39 5.56 -16.49
C ARG A 146 -1.35 6.11 -15.45
N ALA A 147 -2.46 5.42 -15.19
CA ALA A 147 -3.44 5.84 -14.17
C ALA A 147 -2.82 5.89 -12.77
N PHE A 148 -1.96 4.93 -12.45
CA PHE A 148 -1.22 4.93 -11.19
C PHE A 148 -0.19 6.06 -11.13
N ALA A 149 0.65 6.20 -12.16
CA ALA A 149 1.72 7.20 -12.23
C ALA A 149 1.18 8.64 -12.26
N ALA A 150 0.01 8.87 -12.87
CA ALA A 150 -0.64 10.17 -12.93
C ALA A 150 -0.88 10.78 -11.54
N ARG A 151 -1.14 9.95 -10.52
CA ARG A 151 -1.30 10.42 -9.13
C ARG A 151 -0.01 11.04 -8.58
N GLY A 152 1.13 10.40 -8.82
CA GLY A 152 2.45 10.92 -8.42
C GLY A 152 2.85 12.17 -9.21
N LEU A 153 2.56 12.19 -10.51
CA LEU A 153 2.80 13.36 -11.36
C LEU A 153 1.98 14.58 -10.92
N ALA A 154 0.72 14.37 -10.54
CA ALA A 154 -0.12 15.44 -10.02
C ALA A 154 0.45 16.03 -8.72
N LEU A 155 0.92 15.17 -7.81
CA LEU A 155 1.58 15.62 -6.58
C LEU A 155 2.84 16.44 -6.86
N LEU A 156 3.69 15.98 -7.77
CA LEU A 156 4.88 16.75 -8.20
C LEU A 156 4.49 18.13 -8.74
N GLY A 157 3.44 18.22 -9.55
CA GLY A 157 2.94 19.50 -10.07
C GLY A 157 2.52 20.46 -8.94
N THR A 158 1.81 19.96 -7.93
CA THR A 158 1.42 20.77 -6.77
C THR A 158 2.65 21.27 -5.99
N GLU A 159 3.64 20.41 -5.75
CA GLU A 159 4.88 20.80 -5.03
C GLU A 159 5.64 21.90 -5.79
N ILE A 160 5.75 21.77 -7.12
CA ILE A 160 6.38 22.79 -7.97
C ILE A 160 5.68 24.14 -7.80
N GLN A 161 4.34 24.18 -7.89
CA GLN A 161 3.57 25.41 -7.74
C GLN A 161 3.76 26.07 -6.37
N VAL A 162 3.82 25.28 -5.30
CA VAL A 162 4.05 25.78 -3.95
C VAL A 162 5.45 26.41 -3.83
N ILE A 163 6.47 25.77 -4.40
CA ILE A 163 7.84 26.29 -4.40
C ILE A 163 7.92 27.59 -5.20
N GLU A 164 7.36 27.63 -6.40
CA GLU A 164 7.33 28.84 -7.24
C GLU A 164 6.64 30.00 -6.51
N ALA A 165 5.49 29.75 -5.87
CA ALA A 165 4.80 30.76 -5.08
C ALA A 165 5.65 31.27 -3.90
N SER A 166 6.39 30.38 -3.23
CA SER A 166 7.30 30.74 -2.15
C SER A 166 8.46 31.61 -2.66
N VAL A 167 9.04 31.29 -3.82
CA VAL A 167 10.11 32.10 -4.43
C VAL A 167 9.62 33.51 -4.74
N VAL A 168 8.45 33.64 -5.38
CA VAL A 168 7.84 34.96 -5.67
C VAL A 168 7.56 35.74 -4.39
N ALA A 169 7.09 35.08 -3.33
CA ALA A 169 6.87 35.73 -2.03
C ALA A 169 8.18 36.24 -1.41
N SER A 170 9.26 35.45 -1.49
CA SER A 170 10.59 35.85 -1.02
C SER A 170 11.16 37.03 -1.83
N GLU A 171 10.98 37.04 -3.15
CA GLU A 171 11.41 38.16 -4.00
C GLU A 171 10.68 39.46 -3.65
N ARG A 172 9.37 39.39 -3.41
CA ARG A 172 8.59 40.56 -2.95
C ARG A 172 9.08 41.08 -1.60
N LEU A 173 9.31 40.18 -0.65
CA LEU A 173 9.85 40.56 0.66
C LEU A 173 11.22 41.25 0.54
N ALA A 174 12.09 40.76 -0.35
CA ALA A 174 13.39 41.36 -0.59
C ALA A 174 13.28 42.75 -1.24
N ALA A 175 12.35 42.94 -2.18
CA ALA A 175 12.10 44.23 -2.82
C ALA A 175 11.48 45.28 -1.88
N ASP A 176 10.65 44.84 -0.93
CA ASP A 176 10.01 45.70 0.07
C ASP A 176 10.92 46.03 1.26
N THR A 177 12.11 45.40 1.36
CA THR A 177 13.10 45.73 2.38
C THR A 177 13.75 47.07 2.01
N PRO A 178 13.58 48.16 2.79
CA PRO A 178 14.20 49.43 2.48
C PRO A 178 15.72 49.25 2.46
N SER A 179 16.38 49.70 1.39
CA SER A 179 17.84 49.76 1.36
C SER A 179 18.30 50.66 2.52
N ALA A 180 18.85 50.04 3.56
CA ALA A 180 19.55 50.75 4.63
C ALA A 180 20.90 51.25 4.07
N ALA A 181 20.85 52.15 3.10
CA ALA A 181 21.98 52.85 2.53
C ALA A 181 21.51 54.24 2.07
N GLY A 182 21.49 55.18 3.03
CA GLY A 182 21.43 56.62 2.81
C GLY A 182 22.34 57.29 3.85
N PRO A 183 23.06 58.36 3.47
CA PRO A 183 24.48 58.54 3.79
C PRO A 183 24.75 59.04 5.21
N ALA A 184 25.89 58.63 5.76
CA ALA A 184 26.55 59.35 6.84
C ALA A 184 27.31 60.56 6.24
N GLU A 185 26.63 61.68 6.07
CA GLU A 185 27.20 63.03 5.91
C GLU A 185 26.18 64.00 6.55
N ALA A 186 26.53 64.98 7.38
CA ALA A 186 27.81 65.53 7.84
C ALA A 186 27.62 66.14 9.24
#